data_AF-A0A350CNT6-F1
#
_entry.id   AF-A0A350CNT6-F1
#
_cell.length_a   1.000
_cell.length_b   1.000
_cell.length_c   1.000
_cell.angle_alpha   90.00
_cell.angle_beta   90.00
_cell.angle_gamma   90.00
#
_symmetry.space_group_name_H-M   'P 1'
#
loop_
_entity.id
_entity.type
_entity.pdbx_description
1 polymer ?
#
loop_
_entity_poly.entity_id
_entity_poly.type
_entity_poly.pdbx_seq_one_letter_code
_entity_poly.pdbx_strand_id
1 'polypeptide(L)' 'MPRKQFDLIVFDWDGTLMDSTAAIVKCIQAAARDVGLPVPSDDAASHVIGLALPEAMQ' A
#
# COMPACT_ATOMS: atom_id res chain seq x y z
N MET A 1 4.90 -23.54 25.57
CA MET A 1 4.03 -23.86 24.42
C MET A 1 4.87 -24.55 23.36
N PRO A 2 4.46 -25.71 22.81
CA PRO A 2 5.19 -26.34 21.72
C PRO A 2 5.22 -25.39 20.52
N ARG A 3 6.38 -25.27 19.86
CA ARG A 3 6.58 -24.38 18.72
C ARG A 3 5.86 -24.98 17.52
N LYS A 4 4.92 -24.25 16.91
CA LYS A 4 4.25 -24.69 15.67
C LYS A 4 5.29 -24.80 14.56
N GLN A 5 5.33 -25.95 13.91
CA GLN A 5 6.17 -26.22 12.75
C GLN A 5 5.31 -25.99 11.51
N PHE A 6 5.78 -25.16 10.58
CA PHE A 6 5.09 -24.82 9.36
C PHE A 6 5.96 -25.26 8.17
N ASP A 7 5.34 -25.90 7.17
CA ASP A 7 6.03 -26.32 5.95
C ASP A 7 6.28 -25.14 4.98
N LEU A 8 5.43 -24.10 5.05
CA LEU A 8 5.55 -22.87 4.29
C LEU A 8 4.91 -21.70 5.04
N ILE A 9 5.54 -20.53 4.97
CA ILE A 9 4.97 -19.25 5.39
C ILE A 9 5.16 -18.27 4.24
N VAL A 10 4.06 -17.62 3.84
CA VAL A 10 4.07 -16.56 2.82
C VAL A 10 3.80 -15.25 3.53
N PHE A 11 4.57 -14.23 3.16
CA PHE A 11 4.41 -12.89 3.68
C PHE A 11 4.00 -11.95 2.56
N ASP A 12 3.04 -11.10 2.87
CA ASP A 12 2.79 -9.91 2.07
C ASP A 12 3.96 -8.92 2.23
N TRP A 13 4.07 -7.95 1.33
CA TRP A 13 5.15 -6.97 1.33
C TRP A 13 4.77 -5.71 2.10
N ASP A 14 3.81 -4.94 1.58
CA ASP A 14 3.44 -3.63 2.09
C ASP A 14 2.73 -3.76 3.44
N GLY A 15 3.26 -3.09 4.46
CA GLY A 15 2.73 -3.16 5.83
C GLY A 15 3.01 -4.48 6.57
N THR A 16 3.56 -5.50 5.90
CA THR A 16 3.94 -6.77 6.53
C THR A 16 5.46 -6.91 6.68
N LEU A 17 6.21 -6.81 5.57
CA LEU A 17 7.67 -6.86 5.59
C LEU A 17 8.30 -5.47 5.59
N MET A 18 7.59 -4.47 5.07
CA MET A 18 8.09 -3.10 4.94
C MET A 18 7.01 -2.08 5.31
N ASP A 19 7.36 -1.06 6.09
CA ASP A 19 6.54 0.15 6.21
C ASP A 19 6.77 1.05 4.98
N SER A 20 6.08 0.71 3.89
CA SER A 20 6.13 1.41 2.60
C SER A 20 5.05 2.49 2.46
N THR A 21 4.21 2.67 3.48
CA THR A 21 3.02 3.54 3.50
C THR A 21 3.33 4.95 2.96
N ALA A 22 4.32 5.61 3.55
CA ALA A 22 4.66 6.98 3.19
C ALA A 22 5.24 7.11 1.77
N ALA A 23 5.89 6.06 1.26
CA ALA A 23 6.40 6.05 -0.11
C ALA A 23 5.26 5.92 -1.12
N ILE A 24 4.32 5.01 -0.87
CA ILE A 24 3.14 4.80 -1.72
C ILE A 24 2.30 6.08 -1.81
N VAL A 25 2.01 6.71 -0.66
CA VAL A 25 1.28 7.99 -0.59
C VAL A 25 1.93 9.06 -1.46
N LYS A 26 3.25 9.24 -1.35
CA LYS A 26 3.99 10.23 -2.14
C LYS A 26 3.92 9.95 -3.63
N CYS A 27 4.06 8.68 -4.04
CA CYS A 27 3.98 8.30 -5.44
C CYS A 27 2.59 8.59 -6.04
N ILE A 28 1.52 8.28 -5.32
CA ILE A 28 0.14 8.56 -5.76
C ILE A 28 -0.09 10.06 -5.91
N GLN A 29 0.30 10.84 -4.90
CA GLN A 29 0.17 12.29 -4.94
C GLN A 29 1.00 12.91 -6.08
N ALA A 30 2.21 12.40 -6.33
CA ALA A 30 3.05 12.84 -7.44
C ALA A 30 2.37 12.53 -8.79
N ALA A 31 1.88 11.30 -8.97
CA ALA A 31 1.18 10.91 -10.18
C ALA A 31 -0.05 11.80 -10.44
N ALA A 32 -0.86 12.06 -9.40
CA ALA A 32 -2.02 12.96 -9.52
C ALA A 32 -1.62 14.37 -9.98
N ARG A 33 -0.52 14.92 -9.46
CA ARG A 33 0.02 16.22 -9.90
C ARG A 33 0.46 16.19 -11.36
N ASP A 34 1.17 15.15 -11.77
CA ASP A 34 1.72 15.02 -13.12
C ASP A 34 0.63 14.99 -14.20
N VAL A 35 -0.53 14.40 -13.89
CA VAL A 35 -1.68 14.34 -14.80
C VAL A 35 -2.72 15.44 -14.57
N GLY A 36 -2.46 16.38 -13.65
CA GLY A 36 -3.36 17.51 -13.37
C GLY A 36 -4.67 17.12 -12.66
N LEU A 37 -4.70 15.99 -11.96
CA LEU A 37 -5.84 15.56 -11.17
C LEU A 37 -5.81 16.17 -9.75
N PRO A 38 -6.95 16.19 -9.04
CA PRO A 38 -6.97 16.53 -7.62
C PRO A 38 -6.01 15.63 -6.83
N VAL A 39 -5.14 16.25 -6.04
CA VAL A 39 -4.18 15.52 -5.21
C VAL A 39 -4.91 14.99 -3.97
N PRO A 40 -4.93 13.66 -3.73
CA PRO A 40 -5.58 13.10 -2.55
C PRO A 40 -4.83 13.47 -1.26
N SER A 41 -5.57 13.55 -0.15
CA SER A 41 -4.98 13.66 1.18
C SER A 41 -4.18 12.40 1.54
N ASP A 42 -3.29 12.50 2.53
CA ASP A 42 -2.50 11.36 3.00
C ASP A 42 -3.39 10.18 3.42
N ASP A 43 -4.48 10.45 4.14
CA ASP A 43 -5.44 9.43 4.55
C ASP A 43 -6.08 8.74 3.34
N ALA A 44 -6.54 9.51 2.34
CA ALA A 44 -7.13 8.96 1.12
C ALA A 44 -6.12 8.16 0.29
N ALA A 45 -4.88 8.65 0.19
CA ALA A 45 -3.81 7.98 -0.55
C ALA A 45 -3.27 6.73 0.15
N SER A 46 -3.33 6.67 1.49
CA SER A 46 -2.90 5.50 2.26
C SER A 46 -3.94 4.37 2.27
N HIS A 47 -5.21 4.68 1.99
CA HIS A 47 -6.31 3.72 2.00
C HIS A 47 -6.18 2.61 0.94
N VAL A 48 -5.32 2.81 -0.04
CA VAL A 48 -5.11 1.91 -1.17
C VAL A 48 -4.02 0.85 -0.95
N ILE A 49 -3.33 0.88 0.20
CA ILE A 49 -2.24 -0.05 0.51
C ILE A 49 -2.80 -1.47 0.61
N GLY A 50 -2.19 -2.40 -0.13
CA GLY A 50 -2.62 -3.79 -0.21
C GLY A 50 -3.80 -4.06 -1.16
N LEU A 51 -4.35 -3.04 -1.81
CA LEU A 51 -5.39 -3.21 -2.84
C LEU A 51 -4.79 -3.35 -4.24
N ALA A 52 -5.52 -4.03 -5.12
CA ALA A 52 -5.20 -3.97 -6.54
C ALA A 52 -5.45 -2.56 -7.06
N LEU A 53 -4.58 -2.07 -7.96
CA LEU A 53 -4.69 -0.70 -8.47
C LEU A 53 -6.07 -0.32 -9.05
N PRO A 54 -6.80 -1.21 -9.78
CA PRO A 54 -8.15 -0.88 -10.23
C PRO A 54 -9.16 -0.68 -9.09
N GLU A 55 -8.99 -1.38 -7.97
CA GLU A 55 -9.86 -1.25 -6.78
C GLU A 55 -9.51 0.03 -6.01
N ALA A 56 -8.23 0.37 -5.96
CA ALA A 56 -7.72 1.60 -5.36
C ALA A 56 -8.20 2.90 -6.03
N MET A 57 -8.68 2.82 -7.29
CA MET A 57 -9.07 3.97 -8.11
C MET A 57 -10.58 4.15 -8.25
N GLN A 58 -11.40 3.35 -7.55
CA GLN A 58 -12.85 3.54 -7.45
C GLN A 58 -13.19 4.60 -6.40
#